data_AF-Q8S6P9-F1
#
_entry.id   AF-Q8S6P9-F1
#
_cell.length_a   1.000
_cell.length_b   1.000
_cell.length_c   1.000
_cell.angle_alpha   90.00
_cell.angle_beta   90.00
_cell.angle_gamma   90.00
#
_symmetry.space_group_name_H-M   'P 1'
#
loop_
_entity.id
_entity.type
_entity.pdbx_description
1 polymer ?
#
loop_
_entity_poly.entity_id
_entity_poly.type
_entity_poly.pdbx_seq_one_letter_code
_entity_poly.pdbx_strand_id
1 'polypeptide(L)'
;MADCTTMRLASSVTIILLLLVASQALVVSGESSSSAMQSKTLNMNKLLNISEDHSPNGGRHWMQRMQPDSCSEQNVVVYQNNAEHLPSGIPTYSVEIINVCTACTVYDVHISCGEFASAELVDPSQFQRIGFNDCLVKGGGRLGPSEAVSFQYSNSFAYPLAVANVACE
;
A
#
# COMPACT_ATOMS: atom_id res chain seq x y z
N MET A 1 -8.09 65.72 3.79
CA MET A 1 -7.87 65.65 5.25
C MET A 1 -8.03 64.17 5.62
N ALA A 2 -6.90 63.49 5.86
CA ALA A 2 -6.71 62.02 5.90
C ALA A 2 -7.13 61.27 4.61
N ASP A 3 -6.17 61.03 3.72
CA ASP A 3 -6.38 60.36 2.44
C ASP A 3 -6.82 58.89 2.60
N CYS A 4 -7.97 58.55 2.03
CA CYS A 4 -8.60 57.22 2.05
C CYS A 4 -7.68 56.09 1.56
N THR A 5 -6.69 56.42 0.73
CA THR A 5 -5.67 55.48 0.23
C THR A 5 -4.70 55.03 1.33
N THR A 6 -4.37 55.89 2.29
CA THR A 6 -3.50 55.52 3.42
C THR A 6 -4.20 54.60 4.42
N MET A 7 -5.50 54.77 4.64
CA MET A 7 -6.31 53.85 5.47
C MET A 7 -6.44 52.46 4.83
N ARG A 8 -6.61 52.38 3.51
CA ARG A 8 -6.73 51.11 2.78
C ARG A 8 -5.41 50.32 2.81
N LEU A 9 -4.29 51.00 2.63
CA LEU A 9 -2.96 50.38 2.67
C LEU A 9 -2.60 49.93 4.09
N ALA A 10 -2.84 50.76 5.10
CA ALA A 10 -2.59 50.39 6.50
C ALA A 10 -3.38 49.15 6.93
N SER A 11 -4.66 49.05 6.53
CA SER A 11 -5.50 47.87 6.82
C SER A 11 -4.99 46.60 6.12
N SER A 12 -4.55 46.70 4.86
CA SER A 12 -3.99 45.55 4.16
C SER A 12 -2.66 45.05 4.76
N VAL A 13 -1.79 45.97 5.21
CA VAL A 13 -0.50 45.63 5.83
C VAL A 13 -0.69 45.00 7.21
N THR A 14 -1.67 45.47 8.01
CA THR A 14 -1.96 44.86 9.32
C THR A 14 -2.56 43.47 9.19
N ILE A 15 -3.42 43.22 8.20
CA ILE A 15 -3.97 41.87 7.93
C ILE A 15 -2.87 40.91 7.46
N ILE A 16 -1.98 41.34 6.56
CA ILE A 16 -0.85 40.51 6.11
C ILE A 16 0.10 40.22 7.28
N LEU A 17 0.41 41.20 8.14
CA LEU A 17 1.25 40.99 9.31
C LEU A 17 0.59 40.03 10.33
N LEU A 18 -0.72 40.14 10.55
CA LEU A 18 -1.47 39.21 11.41
C LEU A 18 -1.47 37.78 10.86
N LEU A 19 -1.62 37.60 9.53
CA LEU A 19 -1.54 36.28 8.88
C LEU A 19 -0.12 35.69 8.93
N LEU A 20 0.92 36.52 8.83
CA LEU A 20 2.33 36.11 8.97
C LEU A 20 2.71 35.75 10.42
N VAL A 21 2.07 36.35 11.42
CA VAL A 21 2.26 35.98 12.84
C VAL A 21 1.43 34.74 13.20
N ALA A 22 0.23 34.57 12.62
CA ALA A 22 -0.60 33.38 12.83
C ALA A 22 0.04 32.10 12.26
N SER A 23 0.84 32.21 11.19
CA SER A 23 1.59 31.10 10.62
C SER A 23 2.81 30.68 11.45
N GLN A 24 3.26 31.49 12.41
CA GLN A 24 4.32 31.14 13.36
C GLN A 24 3.77 30.60 14.69
N ALA A 25 2.45 30.71 14.93
CA ALA A 25 1.78 30.25 16.16
C ALA A 25 0.96 28.96 15.97
N LEU A 26 0.87 28.42 14.75
CA LEU A 26 0.20 27.14 14.45
C LEU A 26 1.22 26.04 14.10
N VAL A 27 2.28 25.96 14.90
CA VAL A 27 3.23 24.85 14.95
C VAL A 27 3.43 24.49 16.42
N VAL A 28 2.38 23.96 17.02
CA VAL A 28 2.36 23.48 18.41
C VAL A 28 1.80 22.06 18.37
N SER A 29 2.61 21.12 18.88
CA SER A 29 2.27 19.72 19.17
C SER A 29 2.28 18.73 18.00
N GLY A 30 3.41 18.64 17.30
CA GLY A 30 3.83 17.39 16.65
C GLY A 30 4.70 16.58 17.62
N GLU A 31 4.07 15.87 18.55
CA GLU A 31 4.76 14.90 19.42
C GLU A 31 5.40 13.81 18.54
N SER A 32 6.71 13.97 18.30
CA SER A 32 7.58 12.95 17.75
C SER A 32 7.79 11.87 18.81
N SER A 33 6.79 10.99 18.95
CA SER A 33 6.93 9.76 19.73
C SER A 33 7.82 8.82 18.94
N SER A 34 9.11 8.82 19.29
CA SER A 34 10.09 7.84 18.88
C SER A 34 9.54 6.44 19.18
N SER A 35 9.10 5.72 18.15
CA SER A 35 8.87 4.29 18.25
C SER A 35 10.23 3.63 18.44
N ALA A 36 10.55 3.38 19.71
CA ALA A 36 11.59 2.46 20.10
C ALA A 36 11.39 1.16 19.31
N MET A 37 12.35 0.87 18.43
CA MET A 37 12.40 -0.35 17.65
C MET A 37 12.62 -1.49 18.64
N GLN A 38 11.53 -2.00 19.21
CA GLN A 38 11.57 -3.18 20.06
C GLN A 38 11.81 -4.37 19.16
N SER A 39 13.09 -4.69 19.01
CA SER A 39 13.55 -5.94 18.41
C SER A 39 12.88 -7.08 19.19
N LYS A 40 11.76 -7.58 18.66
CA LYS A 40 11.25 -8.89 19.07
C LYS A 40 12.26 -9.88 18.52
N THR A 41 13.18 -10.28 19.39
CA THR A 41 13.98 -11.47 19.25
C THR A 41 13.02 -12.63 19.02
N LEU A 42 12.72 -12.92 17.75
CA LEU A 42 12.06 -14.15 17.36
C LEU A 42 13.05 -15.25 17.66
N ASN A 43 12.79 -15.95 18.75
CA ASN A 43 13.55 -17.08 19.24
C ASN A 43 13.48 -18.17 18.16
N MET A 44 14.45 -18.19 17.24
CA MET A 44 14.59 -19.14 16.13
C MET A 44 15.07 -20.50 16.62
N ASN A 45 14.50 -21.03 17.70
CA ASN A 45 14.82 -22.36 18.22
C ASN A 45 13.53 -23.21 18.30
N LYS A 46 12.92 -23.50 17.16
CA LYS A 46 11.85 -24.53 17.08
C LYS A 46 11.80 -25.27 15.74
N LEU A 47 12.89 -25.30 15.00
CA LEU A 47 12.97 -26.09 13.77
C LEU A 47 13.68 -27.41 14.04
N LEU A 48 12.91 -28.49 13.83
CA LEU A 48 13.30 -29.90 13.73
C LEU A 48 13.59 -30.65 15.05
N ASN A 49 12.54 -31.00 15.81
CA ASN A 49 12.56 -32.18 16.68
C ASN A 49 11.51 -33.18 16.21
N ILE A 50 11.86 -33.96 15.18
CA ILE A 50 11.13 -35.16 14.79
C ILE A 50 11.81 -36.29 15.56
N SER A 51 11.34 -36.54 16.78
CA SER A 51 11.67 -37.75 17.51
C SER A 51 10.87 -38.88 16.86
N GLU A 52 11.60 -39.83 16.26
CA GLU A 52 11.08 -41.09 15.75
C GLU A 52 10.46 -41.88 16.90
N ASP A 53 9.13 -41.88 17.01
CA ASP A 53 8.42 -42.81 17.90
C ASP A 53 7.59 -43.79 17.07
N HIS A 54 7.93 -45.07 17.26
CA HIS A 54 7.33 -46.22 16.61
C HIS A 54 5.94 -46.47 17.21
N SER A 55 4.87 -46.31 16.43
CA SER A 55 3.55 -46.82 16.80
C SER A 55 2.88 -47.55 15.61
N PRO A 56 2.45 -48.82 15.80
CA PRO A 56 1.91 -49.67 14.75
C PRO A 56 0.40 -49.44 14.55
N ASN A 57 -0.06 -49.46 13.28
CA ASN A 57 -1.46 -49.43 12.82
C ASN A 57 -2.24 -48.11 12.98
N GLY A 58 -2.02 -47.14 12.07
CA GLY A 58 -2.88 -45.95 11.94
C GLY A 58 -2.56 -44.97 10.80
N GLY A 59 -1.94 -45.43 9.70
CA GLY A 59 -1.25 -44.55 8.75
C GLY A 59 -2.07 -44.10 7.53
N ARG A 60 -2.89 -43.05 7.65
CA ARG A 60 -3.40 -42.32 6.47
C ARG A 60 -3.63 -40.82 6.61
N HIS A 61 -3.09 -40.17 7.64
CA HIS A 61 -3.24 -38.73 7.83
C HIS A 61 -1.88 -38.04 8.03
N TRP A 62 -0.97 -38.24 7.06
CA TRP A 62 0.28 -37.52 6.96
C TRP A 62 0.23 -36.70 5.66
N MET A 63 0.54 -35.41 5.77
CA MET A 63 0.60 -34.44 4.66
C MET A 63 -0.74 -34.17 3.97
N GLN A 64 -1.52 -33.21 4.50
CA GLN A 64 -2.08 -32.21 3.59
C GLN A 64 -0.88 -31.55 2.92
N ARG A 65 -0.49 -32.13 1.77
CA ARG A 65 0.30 -31.49 0.73
C ARG A 65 -0.21 -30.05 0.69
N MET A 66 0.65 -29.05 0.92
CA MET A 66 0.38 -27.77 0.27
C MET A 66 0.21 -28.16 -1.20
N GLN A 67 -1.03 -28.12 -1.69
CA GLN A 67 -1.33 -28.45 -3.07
C GLN A 67 -0.46 -27.47 -3.86
N PRO A 68 0.60 -27.90 -4.56
CA PRO A 68 1.65 -26.96 -4.98
C PRO A 68 1.18 -25.92 -6.01
N ASP A 69 -0.05 -26.05 -6.51
CA ASP A 69 -0.51 -25.36 -7.72
C ASP A 69 -2.02 -25.03 -7.69
N SER A 70 -2.70 -25.06 -6.52
CA SER A 70 -4.11 -24.64 -6.51
C SER A 70 -4.19 -23.13 -6.53
N CYS A 71 -4.86 -22.59 -7.55
CA CYS A 71 -5.13 -21.17 -7.66
C CYS A 71 -6.01 -20.69 -6.51
N SER A 72 -5.55 -19.66 -5.79
CA SER A 72 -6.30 -19.02 -4.71
C SER A 72 -5.85 -17.56 -4.56
N GLU A 73 -6.63 -16.77 -3.81
CA GLU A 73 -6.29 -15.36 -3.52
C GLU A 73 -4.92 -15.20 -2.84
N GLN A 74 -4.47 -16.21 -2.10
CA GLN A 74 -3.16 -16.21 -1.44
C GLN A 74 -2.00 -16.28 -2.43
N ASN A 75 -2.26 -16.61 -3.69
CA ASN A 75 -1.27 -16.60 -4.76
C ASN A 75 -1.06 -15.21 -5.36
N VAL A 76 -1.86 -14.20 -4.98
CA VAL A 76 -1.60 -12.81 -5.36
C VAL A 76 -1.08 -12.07 -4.14
N VAL A 77 0.09 -11.43 -4.28
CA VAL A 77 0.72 -10.66 -3.21
C VAL A 77 0.89 -9.22 -3.66
N VAL A 78 0.60 -8.28 -2.75
CA VAL A 78 0.79 -6.85 -2.96
C VAL A 78 1.96 -6.38 -2.11
N TYR A 79 2.97 -5.81 -2.75
CA TYR A 79 4.05 -5.08 -2.09
C TYR A 79 3.90 -3.59 -2.34
N GLN A 80 4.18 -2.80 -1.30
CA GLN A 80 4.17 -1.35 -1.38
C GLN A 80 5.37 -0.78 -0.64
N ASN A 81 6.11 0.11 -1.29
CA ASN A 81 7.31 0.74 -0.77
C ASN A 81 7.28 2.25 -1.04
N ASN A 82 8.00 3.03 -0.24
CA ASN A 82 8.28 4.43 -0.60
C ASN A 82 9.15 4.45 -1.87
N ALA A 83 8.78 5.26 -2.85
CA ALA A 83 9.57 5.52 -4.04
C ALA A 83 10.38 6.81 -3.90
N GLU A 84 11.28 7.07 -4.85
CA GLU A 84 11.99 8.34 -4.92
C GLU A 84 10.99 9.50 -5.04
N HIS A 85 11.27 10.58 -4.31
CA HIS A 85 10.37 11.73 -4.30
C HIS A 85 10.43 12.43 -5.66
N LEU A 86 9.27 12.56 -6.29
CA LEU A 86 9.14 13.34 -7.51
C LEU A 86 9.36 14.84 -7.21
N PRO A 87 9.78 15.65 -8.20
CA PRO A 87 9.97 17.09 -8.04
C PRO A 87 8.71 17.85 -7.55
N SER A 88 7.53 17.24 -7.65
CA SER A 88 6.26 17.77 -7.13
C SER A 88 6.25 17.93 -5.61
N GLY A 89 7.13 17.24 -4.88
CA GLY A 89 7.17 17.23 -3.41
C GLY A 89 6.06 16.41 -2.76
N ILE A 90 5.21 15.76 -3.56
CA ILE A 90 4.16 14.84 -3.08
C ILE A 90 4.81 13.47 -2.86
N PRO A 91 4.60 12.80 -1.71
CA PRO A 91 5.12 11.46 -1.47
C PRO A 91 4.71 10.50 -2.59
N THR A 92 5.63 9.63 -2.98
CA THR A 92 5.42 8.66 -4.06
C THR A 92 5.65 7.25 -3.52
N TYR A 93 4.81 6.33 -3.94
CA TYR A 93 4.81 4.94 -3.49
C TYR A 93 4.90 4.02 -4.70
N SER A 94 5.82 3.06 -4.65
CA SER A 94 5.94 1.98 -5.62
C SER A 94 5.08 0.80 -5.17
N VAL A 95 4.29 0.26 -6.10
CA VAL A 95 3.45 -0.91 -5.88
C VAL A 95 3.86 -2.02 -6.83
N GLU A 96 3.89 -3.24 -6.31
CA GLU A 96 4.08 -4.46 -7.10
C GLU A 96 2.98 -5.46 -6.72
N ILE A 97 2.23 -5.93 -7.71
CA ILE A 97 1.17 -6.95 -7.54
C ILE A 97 1.62 -8.19 -8.30
N ILE A 98 1.90 -9.27 -7.58
CA ILE A 98 2.60 -10.44 -8.11
C ILE A 98 1.70 -11.67 -8.00
N ASN A 99 1.54 -12.41 -9.10
CA ASN A 99 1.05 -13.79 -9.04
C ASN A 99 2.23 -14.70 -8.64
N VAL A 100 2.33 -15.05 -7.36
CA VAL A 100 3.39 -15.91 -6.82
C VAL A 100 3.18 -17.39 -7.14
N CYS A 101 2.07 -17.75 -7.80
CA CYS A 101 1.87 -19.11 -8.29
C CYS A 101 2.90 -19.44 -9.39
N THR A 102 3.52 -20.61 -9.28
CA THR A 102 4.57 -21.06 -10.21
C THR A 102 4.02 -21.80 -11.42
N ALA A 103 2.78 -22.27 -11.37
CA ALA A 103 2.18 -23.07 -12.45
C ALA A 103 0.70 -22.74 -12.73
N CYS A 104 0.17 -21.61 -12.23
CA CYS A 104 -1.20 -21.20 -12.49
C CYS A 104 -1.31 -19.74 -12.96
N THR A 105 -2.35 -19.48 -13.76
CA THR A 105 -2.72 -18.14 -14.21
C THR A 105 -3.90 -17.65 -13.39
N VAL A 106 -3.82 -16.41 -12.92
CA VAL A 106 -4.94 -15.71 -12.30
C VAL A 106 -5.48 -14.64 -13.24
N TYR A 107 -6.74 -14.24 -13.06
CA TYR A 107 -7.34 -13.12 -13.79
C TYR A 107 -8.38 -12.45 -12.91
N ASP A 108 -8.97 -11.33 -13.38
CA ASP A 108 -9.98 -10.58 -12.63
C ASP A 108 -9.54 -10.26 -11.19
N VAL A 109 -8.30 -9.77 -11.05
CA VAL A 109 -7.69 -9.48 -9.75
C VAL A 109 -8.21 -8.12 -9.26
N HIS A 110 -9.00 -8.16 -8.21
CA HIS A 110 -9.54 -6.98 -7.52
C HIS A 110 -8.75 -6.68 -6.25
N ILE A 111 -8.42 -5.41 -6.05
CA ILE A 111 -7.71 -4.88 -4.90
C ILE A 111 -8.62 -3.93 -4.13
N SER A 112 -8.79 -4.18 -2.83
CA SER A 112 -9.35 -3.20 -1.89
C SER A 112 -8.43 -1.99 -1.83
N CYS A 113 -8.93 -0.84 -2.26
CA CYS A 113 -8.11 0.36 -2.47
C CYS A 113 -8.73 1.65 -1.87
N GLY A 114 -9.80 1.55 -1.09
CA GLY A 114 -10.54 2.68 -0.54
C GLY A 114 -10.91 3.73 -1.59
N GLU A 115 -10.59 4.98 -1.30
CA GLU A 115 -10.72 6.10 -2.24
C GLU A 115 -9.43 6.36 -3.02
N PHE A 116 -8.80 5.31 -3.56
CA PHE A 116 -7.52 5.40 -4.29
C PHE A 116 -7.50 6.57 -5.30
N ALA A 117 -6.52 7.46 -5.14
CA ALA A 117 -6.28 8.59 -6.00
C ALA A 117 -4.77 8.88 -6.08
N SER A 118 -4.32 9.45 -7.19
CA SER A 118 -2.92 9.79 -7.41
C SER A 118 -2.82 11.17 -8.04
N ALA A 119 -1.86 11.97 -7.57
CA ALA A 119 -1.51 13.26 -8.17
C ALA A 119 -0.82 13.09 -9.53
N GLU A 120 -0.08 11.99 -9.70
CA GLU A 120 0.54 11.60 -10.97
C GLU A 120 -0.29 10.52 -11.66
N LEU A 121 -0.31 10.53 -13.00
CA LEU A 121 -1.10 9.57 -13.77
C LEU A 121 -0.55 8.15 -13.61
N VAL A 122 -1.38 7.26 -13.07
CA VAL A 122 -1.17 5.81 -13.11
C VAL A 122 -1.72 5.29 -14.43
N ASP A 123 -0.98 4.42 -15.12
CA ASP A 123 -1.46 3.77 -16.34
C ASP A 123 -2.72 2.93 -16.02
N PRO A 124 -3.90 3.31 -16.54
CA PRO A 124 -5.15 2.59 -16.24
C PRO A 124 -5.15 1.18 -16.83
N SER A 125 -4.26 0.86 -17.78
CA SER A 125 -4.09 -0.51 -18.28
C SER A 125 -3.39 -1.42 -17.26
N GLN A 126 -2.72 -0.87 -16.25
CA GLN A 126 -2.05 -1.59 -15.17
C GLN A 126 -2.91 -1.62 -13.90
N PHE A 127 -3.46 -0.48 -13.49
CA PHE A 127 -4.23 -0.36 -12.24
C PHE A 127 -5.27 0.74 -12.33
N GLN A 128 -6.54 0.39 -12.13
CA GLN A 128 -7.64 1.33 -12.27
C GLN A 128 -8.70 1.14 -11.18
N ARG A 129 -9.07 2.23 -10.50
CA ARG A 129 -10.24 2.25 -9.61
C ARG A 129 -11.52 2.21 -10.42
N ILE A 130 -12.30 1.15 -10.28
CA ILE A 130 -13.60 0.96 -10.96
C ILE A 130 -14.80 1.26 -10.05
N GLY A 131 -14.58 1.31 -8.74
CA GLY A 131 -15.59 1.64 -7.74
C GLY A 131 -14.98 2.08 -6.42
N PHE A 132 -15.83 2.43 -5.45
CA PHE A 132 -15.36 2.68 -4.08
C PHE A 132 -14.77 1.39 -3.52
N ASN A 133 -13.54 1.47 -3.01
CA ASN A 133 -12.78 0.34 -2.48
C ASN A 133 -12.59 -0.80 -3.48
N ASP A 134 -12.67 -0.52 -4.79
CA ASP A 134 -12.53 -1.53 -5.83
C ASP A 134 -11.62 -1.03 -6.95
N CYS A 135 -10.43 -1.64 -7.03
CA CYS A 135 -9.44 -1.39 -8.07
C CYS A 135 -9.12 -2.67 -8.83
N LEU A 136 -9.18 -2.58 -10.15
CA LEU A 136 -8.94 -3.67 -11.08
C LEU A 136 -7.50 -3.64 -11.57
N VAL A 137 -6.83 -4.78 -11.48
CA VAL A 137 -5.45 -4.98 -11.98
C VAL A 137 -5.50 -5.42 -13.42
N LYS A 138 -4.64 -4.84 -14.26
CA LYS A 138 -4.46 -5.18 -15.67
C LYS A 138 -5.77 -5.20 -16.48
N GLY A 139 -6.74 -4.36 -16.11
CA GLY A 139 -8.09 -4.35 -16.70
C GLY A 139 -8.85 -5.67 -16.56
N GLY A 140 -8.55 -6.49 -15.56
CA GLY A 140 -9.12 -7.83 -15.35
C GLY A 140 -8.42 -8.92 -16.18
N GLY A 141 -7.36 -8.54 -16.91
CA GLY A 141 -6.56 -9.44 -17.71
C GLY A 141 -5.80 -10.49 -16.89
N ARG A 142 -5.20 -11.42 -17.63
CA ARG A 142 -4.46 -12.55 -17.05
C ARG A 142 -3.11 -12.10 -16.48
N LEU A 143 -2.78 -12.59 -15.30
CA LEU A 143 -1.43 -12.61 -14.72
C LEU A 143 -0.94 -14.06 -14.73
N GLY A 144 0.02 -14.36 -15.61
CA GLY A 144 0.63 -15.67 -15.73
C GLY A 144 1.47 -16.06 -14.52
N PRO A 145 2.03 -17.27 -14.51
CA PRO A 145 2.88 -17.72 -13.41
C PRO A 145 4.06 -16.77 -13.18
N SER A 146 4.25 -16.35 -11.93
CA SER A 146 5.31 -15.41 -11.54
C SER A 146 5.26 -14.03 -12.24
N GLU A 147 4.14 -13.67 -12.86
CA GLU A 147 3.97 -12.36 -13.49
C GLU A 147 3.66 -11.28 -12.44
N ALA A 148 4.18 -10.07 -12.65
CA ALA A 148 3.95 -8.91 -11.80
C ALA A 148 3.42 -7.70 -12.59
N VAL A 149 2.55 -6.92 -11.96
CA VAL A 149 2.16 -5.57 -12.38
C VAL A 149 2.83 -4.57 -11.45
N SER A 150 3.57 -3.62 -12.02
CA SER A 150 4.31 -2.60 -11.26
C SER A 150 3.89 -1.20 -11.68
N PHE A 151 3.64 -0.33 -10.71
CA PHE A 151 3.33 1.08 -10.95
C PHE A 151 3.73 1.94 -9.75
N GLN A 152 3.77 3.26 -9.96
CA GLN A 152 3.92 4.23 -8.88
C GLN A 152 2.69 5.11 -8.80
N TYR A 153 2.34 5.55 -7.59
CA TYR A 153 1.32 6.57 -7.38
C TYR A 153 1.83 7.62 -6.40
N SER A 154 1.31 8.83 -6.49
CA SER A 154 1.70 9.94 -5.63
C SER A 154 0.51 10.45 -4.83
N ASN A 155 0.60 10.40 -3.51
CA ASN A 155 -0.44 10.92 -2.63
C ASN A 155 0.16 11.33 -1.28
N SER A 156 -0.60 12.07 -0.47
CA SER A 156 -0.15 12.49 0.87
C SER A 156 0.03 11.33 1.85
N PHE A 157 -0.54 10.16 1.56
CA PHE A 157 -0.41 8.94 2.36
C PHE A 157 -0.48 7.68 1.48
N ALA A 158 0.06 6.58 2.03
CA ALA A 158 -0.02 5.26 1.43
C ALA A 158 -1.42 4.66 1.63
N TYR A 159 -2.02 4.14 0.55
CA TYR A 159 -3.27 3.37 0.63
C TYR A 159 -3.02 1.95 1.12
N PRO A 160 -3.88 1.40 2.01
CA PRO A 160 -3.79 0.02 2.50
C PRO A 160 -4.30 -0.97 1.43
N LEU A 161 -3.53 -1.13 0.35
CA LEU A 161 -3.88 -2.01 -0.75
C LEU A 161 -3.88 -3.48 -0.29
N ALA A 162 -4.98 -4.18 -0.51
CA ALA A 162 -5.12 -5.60 -0.17
C ALA A 162 -5.89 -6.36 -1.24
N VAL A 163 -5.54 -7.63 -1.47
CA VAL A 163 -6.29 -8.49 -2.40
C VAL A 163 -7.71 -8.69 -1.87
N ALA A 164 -8.70 -8.41 -2.71
CA ALA A 164 -10.13 -8.52 -2.37
C ALA A 164 -10.78 -9.75 -3.01
N ASN A 165 -10.44 -10.05 -4.27
CA ASN A 165 -10.94 -11.19 -5.02
C ASN A 165 -9.97 -11.53 -6.15
N VAL A 166 -9.91 -12.80 -6.53
CA VAL A 166 -9.12 -13.32 -7.65
C VAL A 166 -9.89 -14.44 -8.34
N ALA A 167 -9.92 -14.43 -9.67
CA ALA A 167 -10.40 -15.56 -10.46
C ALA A 167 -9.25 -16.43 -10.99
N CYS A 168 -9.58 -17.69 -11.25
CA CYS A 168 -8.63 -18.76 -11.55
C CYS A 168 -9.05 -19.51 -12.82
N GLU A 169 -8.08 -19.86 -13.67
CA GLU A 169 -8.29 -20.76 -14.81
C GLU A 169 -8.34 -22.24 -14.37
#